data_AF-E9DYZ9-F1
#
_entry.id   AF-E9DYZ9-F1
#
_cell.length_a   1.000
_cell.length_b   1.000
_cell.length_c   1.000
_cell.angle_alpha   90.00
_cell.angle_beta   90.00
_cell.angle_gamma   90.00
#
_symmetry.space_group_name_H-M   'P 1'
#
loop_
_entity.id
_entity.type
_entity.pdbx_description
1 polymer ?
#
loop_
_entity_poly.entity_id
_entity_poly.type
_entity_poly.pdbx_seq_one_letter_code
_entity_poly.pdbx_strand_id
1 'polypeptide(L)'
;MGRKFTASLLAQFLAIRRLSLAPSLKDSSTCAEYESSPGVLRGFCSRCGSSLSYRSLKYPEVVDVFIGSLDEKWLSNHTAVAKILATPSGYHAWLRNLIPGITDLLKGCPGYVEGASSELKAITSTTPL
;
A
#
# COMPACT_ATOMS: atom_id res chain seq x y z
N MET A 1 10.72 -3.29 5.69
CA MET A 1 9.65 -2.85 6.62
C MET A 1 9.00 -1.58 6.08
N GLY A 2 7.68 -1.55 5.87
CA GLY A 2 6.97 -0.30 5.57
C GLY A 2 6.92 0.57 6.83
N ARG A 3 7.22 1.87 6.71
CA ARG A 3 7.02 2.78 7.86
C ARG A 3 5.51 2.94 8.05
N LYS A 4 5.03 2.72 9.28
CA LYS A 4 3.63 2.99 9.67
C LYS A 4 3.43 4.49 9.67
N PHE A 5 2.80 5.00 8.62
CA PHE A 5 2.50 6.42 8.48
C PHE A 5 1.21 6.72 9.26
N THR A 6 1.14 7.88 9.93
CA THR A 6 -0.03 8.34 10.73
C THR A 6 -0.55 7.35 11.79
N ALA A 7 0.33 6.57 12.42
CA ALA A 7 -0.04 5.53 13.41
C ALA A 7 -0.97 4.42 12.88
N SER A 8 -1.17 4.33 11.56
CA SER A 8 -1.92 3.21 10.97
C SER A 8 -1.10 1.92 11.08
N LEU A 9 -1.75 0.85 11.54
CA LEU A 9 -1.15 -0.49 11.55
C LEU A 9 -0.92 -1.04 10.14
N LEU A 10 -1.67 -0.53 9.15
CA LEU A 10 -1.66 -0.97 7.76
C LEU A 10 -1.29 0.20 6.84
N ALA A 11 -0.33 -0.04 5.94
CA ALA A 11 -0.05 0.86 4.84
C ALA A 11 -0.87 0.40 3.63
N GLN A 12 -1.79 1.25 3.17
CA GLN A 12 -2.65 0.97 2.03
C GLN A 12 -2.17 1.76 0.81
N PHE A 13 -1.99 1.05 -0.31
CA PHE A 13 -1.53 1.61 -1.56
C PHE A 13 -2.30 1.02 -2.75
N LEU A 14 -2.39 1.80 -3.81
CA LEU A 14 -2.86 1.38 -5.11
C LEU A 14 -1.66 1.18 -6.04
N ALA A 15 -1.47 -0.04 -6.53
CA ALA A 15 -0.47 -0.33 -7.55
C ALA A 15 -1.01 0.09 -8.92
N ILE A 16 -0.33 1.03 -9.57
CA ILE A 16 -0.70 1.52 -10.90
C ILE A 16 0.50 1.53 -11.84
N ARG A 17 0.23 1.62 -13.15
CA ARG A 17 1.30 1.89 -14.12
C ARG A 17 1.80 3.32 -13.93
N ARG A 18 3.11 3.49 -13.89
CA ARG A 18 3.78 4.79 -13.77
C ARG A 18 3.34 5.78 -14.85
N LEU A 19 3.08 5.30 -16.06
CA LEU A 19 2.62 6.10 -17.19
C LEU A 19 1.18 6.62 -17.04
N SER A 20 0.40 6.06 -16.12
CA SER A 20 -0.97 6.52 -15.82
C SER A 20 -0.99 7.70 -14.84
N LEU A 21 0.17 8.11 -14.29
CA LEU A 21 0.28 9.29 -13.45
C LEU A 21 0.54 10.53 -14.30
N ALA A 22 -0.43 11.44 -14.31
CA ALA A 22 -0.33 12.74 -14.96
C ALA A 22 -0.76 13.86 -13.98
N PRO A 23 0.11 14.85 -13.70
CA PRO A 23 1.53 14.90 -14.06
C PRO A 23 2.34 13.79 -13.35
N SER A 24 3.57 13.55 -13.79
CA SER A 24 4.46 12.62 -13.10
C SER A 24 4.76 13.16 -11.70
N LEU A 25 4.91 12.28 -10.71
CA LEU A 25 5.29 12.69 -9.35
C LEU A 25 6.60 13.51 -9.32
N LYS A 26 7.52 13.22 -10.25
CA LYS A 26 8.80 13.94 -10.36
C LYS A 26 8.66 15.39 -10.86
N ASP A 27 7.53 15.72 -11.48
CA ASP A 27 7.28 17.07 -11.98
C ASP A 27 6.90 18.01 -10.82
N SER A 28 6.51 17.47 -9.67
CA SER A 28 6.28 18.25 -8.45
C SER A 28 7.59 18.57 -7.75
N SER A 29 7.91 19.85 -7.61
CA SER A 29 9.10 20.33 -6.86
C SER A 29 9.10 19.95 -5.38
N THR A 30 7.93 19.58 -4.84
CA THR A 30 7.77 19.15 -3.45
C THR A 30 7.82 17.64 -3.27
N CYS A 31 7.84 16.86 -4.35
CA CYS A 31 7.97 15.41 -4.26
C CYS A 31 9.44 15.00 -4.22
N ALA A 32 9.90 14.54 -3.06
CA ALA A 32 11.23 13.98 -2.88
C ALA A 32 11.17 12.44 -2.86
N GLU A 33 12.25 11.77 -3.28
CA GLU A 33 12.43 10.32 -3.15
C GLU A 33 13.59 10.02 -2.19
N TYR A 34 13.44 9.00 -1.34
CA TYR A 34 14.50 8.45 -0.50
C TYR A 34 14.67 6.95 -0.75
N GLU A 35 15.89 6.52 -1.02
CA GLU A 35 16.21 5.09 -1.19
C GLU A 35 16.33 4.42 0.18
N SER A 36 15.28 3.70 0.57
CA SER A 36 15.20 3.08 1.90
C SER A 36 15.95 1.76 2.02
N SER A 37 16.26 1.14 0.89
CA SER A 37 17.12 -0.03 0.70
C SER A 37 17.50 -0.10 -0.77
N PRO A 38 18.54 -0.85 -1.17
CA PRO A 38 18.97 -0.94 -2.56
C PRO A 38 17.79 -1.23 -3.51
N GLY A 39 17.53 -0.31 -4.44
CA GLY A 39 16.45 -0.39 -5.43
C GLY A 39 15.04 -0.16 -4.90
N VAL A 40 14.86 0.35 -3.68
CA VAL A 40 13.56 0.63 -3.07
C VAL A 40 13.44 2.11 -2.71
N LEU A 41 12.66 2.82 -3.51
CA LEU A 41 12.45 4.26 -3.40
C LEU A 41 11.13 4.56 -2.71
N ARG A 42 11.16 5.52 -1.79
CA ARG A 42 9.97 6.04 -1.08
C ARG A 42 9.78 7.49 -1.44
N GLY A 43 8.67 7.83 -2.08
CA GLY A 43 8.29 9.20 -2.39
C GLY A 43 7.54 9.85 -1.25
N PHE A 44 7.86 11.10 -0.93
CA PHE A 44 7.20 11.89 0.11
C PHE A 44 7.20 13.39 -0.22
N CYS A 45 6.29 14.13 0.41
CA CYS A 45 6.28 15.58 0.34
C CYS A 45 7.41 16.17 1.21
N SER A 46 8.33 16.91 0.60
CA SER A 46 9.46 17.55 1.29
C SER A 46 9.03 18.69 2.23
N ARG A 47 7.79 19.19 2.13
CA ARG A 47 7.27 20.26 3.00
C ARG A 47 6.59 19.74 4.26
N CYS A 48 5.74 18.71 4.15
CA CYS A 48 4.94 18.20 5.27
C CYS A 48 5.28 16.77 5.70
N GLY A 49 6.13 16.06 4.94
CA GLY A 49 6.54 14.68 5.26
C GLY A 49 5.52 13.61 4.87
N SER A 50 4.39 13.96 4.24
CA SER A 50 3.39 13.00 3.77
C SER A 50 3.99 11.96 2.83
N SER A 51 3.77 10.68 3.12
CA SER A 51 4.15 9.59 2.21
C SER A 51 3.24 9.58 0.99
N LEU A 52 3.83 9.53 -0.20
CA LEU A 52 3.11 9.63 -1.48
C LEU A 52 3.23 8.35 -2.29
N SER A 53 4.43 7.77 -2.35
CA SER A 53 4.66 6.60 -3.20
C SER A 53 5.69 5.61 -2.67
N TYR A 54 5.59 4.39 -3.17
CA TYR A 54 6.61 3.36 -3.09
C TYR A 54 6.93 2.88 -4.50
N ARG A 55 8.22 2.72 -4.81
CA ARG A 55 8.68 2.19 -6.10
C ARG A 55 9.80 1.19 -5.88
N SER A 56 9.76 0.11 -6.64
CA SER A 56 10.86 -0.84 -6.73
C SER A 56 11.50 -0.73 -8.11
N LEU A 57 12.82 -0.61 -8.16
CA LEU A 57 13.56 -0.64 -9.42
C LEU A 57 13.48 -2.02 -10.12
N LYS A 58 13.04 -3.07 -9.40
CA LYS A 58 12.73 -4.38 -9.98
C LYS A 58 11.50 -4.36 -10.89
N TYR A 59 10.56 -3.47 -10.62
CA TYR A 59 9.31 -3.30 -11.38
C TYR A 59 9.16 -1.82 -11.78
N PRO A 60 10.03 -1.31 -12.67
CA PRO A 60 10.16 0.13 -12.93
C PRO A 60 8.89 0.76 -13.49
N GLU A 61 8.02 -0.01 -14.13
CA GLU A 61 6.74 0.39 -14.71
C GLU A 61 5.61 0.52 -13.67
N VAL A 62 5.79 -0.02 -12.47
CA VAL A 62 4.79 0.03 -11.39
C VAL A 62 5.18 1.10 -10.36
N VAL A 63 4.16 1.79 -9.86
CA VAL A 63 4.28 2.68 -8.71
C VAL A 63 3.09 2.42 -7.80
N ASP A 64 3.38 2.28 -6.52
CA ASP A 64 2.39 2.18 -5.48
C ASP A 64 2.11 3.59 -4.94
N VAL A 65 0.86 4.03 -5.01
CA VAL A 65 0.43 5.35 -4.49
C VAL A 65 -0.35 5.15 -3.20
N PHE A 66 0.00 5.89 -2.14
CA PHE A 66 -0.70 5.77 -0.87
C PHE A 66 -2.13 6.29 -0.98
N ILE A 67 -3.11 5.49 -0.53
CA ILE A 67 -4.54 5.87 -0.63
C ILE A 67 -4.85 7.14 0.17
N GLY A 68 -4.13 7.37 1.28
CA GLY A 68 -4.24 8.61 2.07
C GLY A 68 -3.78 9.88 1.36
N SER A 69 -3.23 9.79 0.13
CA SER A 69 -2.86 10.94 -0.70
C SER A 69 -3.91 11.30 -1.77
N LEU A 70 -4.99 10.53 -1.87
CA LEU A 70 -6.07 10.81 -2.83
C LEU A 70 -6.96 11.96 -2.34
N ASP A 71 -7.41 12.80 -3.29
CA ASP A 71 -8.36 13.88 -2.98
C ASP A 71 -9.64 13.31 -2.35
N GLU A 72 -10.12 14.00 -1.31
CA GLU A 72 -11.31 13.62 -0.54
C GLU A 72 -12.54 13.31 -1.42
N LYS A 73 -12.73 14.06 -2.52
CA LYS A 73 -13.87 13.86 -3.45
C LYS A 73 -13.99 12.43 -3.98
N TRP A 74 -12.88 11.70 -4.08
CA TRP A 74 -12.88 10.29 -4.52
C TRP A 74 -13.24 9.30 -3.41
N LEU A 75 -13.23 9.77 -2.16
CA LEU A 75 -13.54 9.00 -0.96
C LEU A 75 -14.94 9.33 -0.40
N SER A 76 -15.40 10.57 -0.51
CA SER A 76 -16.67 11.02 0.09
C SER A 76 -17.86 11.02 -0.88
N ASN A 77 -17.66 11.39 -2.15
CA ASN A 77 -18.78 11.65 -3.08
C ASN A 77 -19.11 10.47 -4.02
N HIS A 78 -18.26 9.45 -4.08
CA HIS A 78 -18.45 8.29 -4.96
C HIS A 78 -18.46 6.99 -4.15
N THR A 79 -19.63 6.59 -3.64
CA THR A 79 -19.74 5.45 -2.72
C THR A 79 -19.20 4.14 -3.29
N ALA A 80 -19.33 3.88 -4.59
CA ALA A 80 -18.75 2.68 -5.22
C ALA A 80 -17.22 2.75 -5.35
N VAL A 81 -16.68 3.87 -5.83
CA VAL A 81 -15.22 4.06 -5.98
C VAL A 81 -14.54 4.11 -4.63
N ALA A 82 -15.09 4.85 -3.68
CA ALA A 82 -14.62 4.91 -2.30
C ALA A 82 -14.58 3.51 -1.67
N LYS A 83 -15.63 2.70 -1.88
CA LYS A 83 -15.63 1.30 -1.42
C LYS A 83 -14.51 0.49 -2.07
N ILE A 84 -14.27 0.64 -3.38
CA ILE A 84 -13.18 -0.07 -4.07
C ILE A 84 -11.82 0.35 -3.50
N LEU A 85 -11.60 1.64 -3.29
CA LEU A 85 -10.33 2.19 -2.80
C LEU A 85 -10.08 1.91 -1.31
N ALA A 86 -11.12 1.96 -0.48
CA ALA A 86 -11.02 1.83 0.97
C ALA A 86 -11.24 0.39 1.47
N THR A 87 -11.83 -0.49 0.67
CA THR A 87 -11.93 -1.90 1.01
C THR A 87 -10.61 -2.57 0.62
N PRO A 88 -9.89 -3.19 1.57
CA PRO A 88 -8.68 -3.94 1.26
C PRO A 88 -9.04 -5.18 0.41
N SER A 89 -9.03 -5.01 -0.91
CA SER A 89 -9.41 -6.02 -1.90
C SER A 89 -8.20 -6.75 -2.51
N GLY A 90 -6.99 -6.27 -2.20
CA GLY A 90 -5.73 -6.87 -2.63
C GLY A 90 -5.09 -7.78 -1.58
N TYR A 91 -3.80 -8.00 -1.74
CA TYR A 91 -2.99 -8.83 -0.85
C TYR A 91 -2.35 -8.00 0.26
N HIS A 92 -2.34 -8.54 1.48
CA HIS A 92 -1.45 -8.04 2.52
C HIS A 92 -0.02 -8.57 2.29
N ALA A 93 0.79 -7.71 1.68
CA ALA A 93 2.22 -7.93 1.57
C ALA A 93 2.91 -7.61 2.91
N TRP A 94 3.89 -8.43 3.28
CA TRP A 94 4.79 -8.23 4.44
C TRP A 94 4.10 -8.27 5.80
N LEU A 95 3.30 -9.31 6.02
CA LEU A 95 2.68 -9.58 7.32
C LEU A 95 3.73 -10.20 8.26
N ARG A 96 4.11 -9.44 9.29
CA ARG A 96 4.88 -9.94 10.43
C ARG A 96 4.23 -9.48 11.73
N ASN A 97 4.15 -10.36 12.73
CA ASN A 97 3.56 -10.09 14.04
C ASN A 97 2.09 -9.65 13.98
N LEU A 98 1.24 -10.50 13.40
CA LEU A 98 -0.20 -10.28 13.38
C LEU A 98 -0.75 -10.18 14.81
N ILE A 99 -1.61 -9.19 15.01
CA ILE A 99 -2.42 -9.02 16.22
C ILE A 99 -3.76 -9.73 15.97
N PRO A 100 -4.07 -10.81 16.72
CA PRO A 100 -5.33 -11.55 16.57
C PRO A 100 -6.56 -10.66 16.74
N GLY A 101 -7.54 -10.83 15.86
CA GLY A 101 -8.78 -10.04 15.83
C GLY A 101 -8.64 -8.60 15.35
N ILE A 102 -7.43 -8.12 15.02
CA ILE A 102 -7.17 -6.73 14.61
C ILE A 102 -6.57 -6.64 13.21
N THR A 103 -5.52 -7.42 12.93
CA THR A 103 -4.74 -7.31 11.68
C THR A 103 -4.71 -8.59 10.84
N ASP A 104 -5.30 -9.67 11.37
CA ASP A 104 -5.43 -11.01 10.80
C ASP A 104 -6.72 -11.19 9.97
N LEU A 105 -7.55 -10.16 9.87
CA LEU A 105 -8.81 -10.19 9.13
C LEU A 105 -8.63 -10.21 7.60
N LEU A 106 -7.41 -10.01 7.11
CA LEU A 106 -7.09 -9.85 5.69
C LEU A 106 -6.15 -10.95 5.20
N LYS A 107 -6.46 -11.53 4.04
CA LYS A 107 -5.70 -12.65 3.46
C LYS A 107 -4.29 -12.19 3.04
N GLY A 108 -3.27 -12.87 3.56
CA GLY A 108 -1.87 -12.67 3.16
C GLY A 108 -1.53 -13.35 1.83
N CYS A 109 -0.53 -12.83 1.11
CA CYS A 109 0.04 -13.52 -0.05
C CYS A 109 1.06 -14.59 0.40
N PRO A 110 0.99 -15.84 -0.12
CA PRO A 110 2.02 -16.84 0.15
C PRO A 110 3.42 -16.32 -0.21
N GLY A 111 4.38 -16.44 0.73
CA GLY A 111 5.76 -15.95 0.57
C GLY A 111 6.06 -14.59 1.21
N TYR A 112 5.05 -13.88 1.72
CA TYR A 112 5.21 -12.58 2.40
C TYR A 112 4.65 -12.56 3.84
N VAL A 113 4.44 -13.74 4.43
CA VAL A 113 3.91 -13.93 5.79
C VAL A 113 4.99 -14.58 6.66
N GLU A 114 5.50 -13.86 7.66
CA GLU A 114 6.43 -14.38 8.66
C GLU A 114 5.80 -14.24 10.05
N GLY A 115 5.82 -15.31 10.87
CA GLY A 115 5.27 -15.26 12.23
C GLY A 115 3.74 -15.27 12.34
N ALA A 116 3.00 -15.59 11.27
CA ALA A 116 1.60 -15.99 11.43
C ALA A 116 1.54 -17.35 12.14
N SER A 117 0.62 -17.48 13.11
CA SER A 117 0.35 -18.76 13.76
C SER A 117 0.06 -19.84 12.71
N SER A 118 0.37 -21.10 13.03
CA SER A 118 0.14 -22.25 12.16
C SER A 118 -1.30 -22.37 11.66
N GLU A 119 -2.26 -21.73 12.32
CA GLU A 119 -3.68 -21.70 12.00
C GLU A 119 -4.01 -20.84 10.77
N LEU A 120 -3.30 -19.73 10.53
CA LEU A 120 -3.51 -18.86 9.37
C LEU A 120 -3.01 -19.46 8.05
N LYS A 121 -2.10 -20.45 8.12
CA LYS A 121 -1.63 -21.20 6.95
C LYS A 121 -2.69 -22.18 6.41
N ALA A 122 -3.74 -22.46 7.18
CA ALA A 122 -4.74 -23.48 6.84
C ALA A 122 -5.97 -22.94 6.08
N ILE A 123 -6.17 -21.62 5.99
CA ILE A 123 -7.31 -21.03 5.26
C ILE A 123 -6.97 -20.86 3.78
N THR A 124 -6.49 -21.93 3.15
CA THR A 124 -6.32 -22.01 1.69
C THR A 124 -7.47 -22.79 1.07
N SER A 125 -8.14 -22.12 0.13
CA SER A 125 -9.17 -22.62 -0.77
C SER A 125 -10.59 -22.75 -0.19
N THR A 126 -11.58 -22.41 -1.02
CA THR A 126 -13.04 -22.52 -0.84
C THR A 126 -13.83 -21.29 -0.35
N THR A 127 -13.71 -20.14 -1.00
CA THR A 127 -14.93 -19.38 -1.38
C THR A 127 -14.64 -18.38 -2.49
N PRO A 128 -15.36 -18.41 -3.64
CA PRO A 128 -15.30 -17.38 -4.65
C PRO A 128 -16.24 -16.22 -4.27
N LEU A 129 -15.75 -14.99 -4.42
CA LEU A 129 -16.54 -13.79 -4.72
C LEU A 129 -15.78 -13.00 -5.79
#